data_AF-A0A5K1AT97-F1
#
_entry.id   AF-A0A5K1AT97-F1
#
_cell.length_a   1.000
_cell.length_b   1.000
_cell.length_c   1.000
_cell.angle_alpha   90.00
_cell.angle_beta   90.00
_cell.angle_gamma   90.00
#
_symmetry.space_group_name_H-M   'P 1'
#
loop_
_entity.id
_entity.type
_entity.pdbx_description
1 polymer ?
#
loop_
_entity_poly.entity_id
_entity_poly.type
_entity_poly.pdbx_seq_one_letter_code
_entity_poly.pdbx_strand_id
1 'polypeptide(L)' 'FDAVIHFAGLKAVAESVAKPFLYYHNNIVGTLNLFEFMEKYGCKK' A
#
# COMPACT_ATOMS: atom_id res chain seq x y z
N PHE A 1 -2.38 18.27 3.68
CA PHE A 1 -2.68 17.15 4.58
C PHE A 1 -1.47 16.94 5.47
N ASP A 2 -1.65 16.93 6.78
CA ASP A 2 -0.53 16.78 7.72
C ASP A 2 -0.12 15.33 7.96
N ALA A 3 -1.04 14.39 7.72
CA ALA A 3 -0.84 12.95 7.89
C ALA A 3 -1.68 12.09 6.93
N VAL A 4 -1.23 10.87 6.62
CA VAL A 4 -1.97 9.84 5.87
C VAL A 4 -1.97 8.52 6.65
N ILE A 5 -3.13 7.87 6.75
CA ILE A 5 -3.26 6.52 7.30
C ILE A 5 -3.68 5.56 6.18
N HIS A 6 -2.85 4.56 5.90
CA HIS A 6 -3.08 3.59 4.83
C HIS A 6 -3.61 2.27 5.36
N PHE A 7 -4.90 2.01 5.14
CA PHE A 7 -5.55 0.74 5.47
C PHE A 7 -5.80 -0.16 4.25
N ALA A 8 -5.41 0.28 3.04
CA ALA A 8 -5.65 -0.50 1.85
C ALA A 8 -4.64 -1.64 1.77
N GLY A 9 -5.12 -2.86 2.01
CA GLY A 9 -4.29 -4.06 1.95
C GLY A 9 -5.16 -5.31 2.01
N LEU A 10 -4.90 -6.26 1.12
CA LEU A 10 -5.48 -7.59 1.21
C LEU A 10 -4.85 -8.33 2.40
N LYS A 11 -5.69 -8.94 3.23
CA LYS A 11 -5.28 -9.48 4.53
C LYS A 11 -5.25 -11.01 4.60
N ALA A 12 -6.05 -11.70 3.79
CA ALA A 12 -6.24 -13.14 3.96
C ALA A 12 -4.98 -13.94 3.57
N VAL A 13 -4.45 -14.72 4.51
CA VAL A 13 -3.21 -15.52 4.31
C VAL A 13 -3.42 -16.62 3.27
N ALA A 14 -4.54 -17.35 3.33
CA ALA A 14 -4.79 -18.43 2.38
C ALA A 14 -4.84 -17.91 0.93
N GLU A 15 -5.48 -16.76 0.71
CA GLU A 15 -5.55 -16.15 -0.61
C GLU A 15 -4.21 -15.53 -1.03
N SER A 16 -3.39 -15.02 -0.10
CA SER A 16 -2.07 -14.48 -0.43
C SER A 16 -1.13 -15.55 -0.97
N VAL A 17 -1.17 -16.76 -0.41
CA VAL A 17 -0.40 -17.90 -0.88
C VAL A 17 -0.88 -18.36 -2.26
N ALA A 18 -2.20 -18.37 -2.48
CA ALA A 18 -2.79 -18.76 -3.76
C ALA A 18 -2.62 -17.70 -4.87
N LYS A 19 -2.58 -16.41 -4.51
CA LYS A 19 -2.51 -15.26 -5.43
C LYS A 19 -1.39 -14.29 -5.03
N PRO A 20 -0.12 -14.73 -5.03
CA PRO A 20 0.99 -13.93 -4.50
C PRO A 20 1.21 -12.62 -5.29
N PHE A 21 1.05 -12.65 -6.61
CA PHE A 21 1.23 -11.46 -7.45
C PHE A 21 0.17 -10.38 -7.17
N LEU A 22 -1.09 -10.77 -6.95
CA LEU A 22 -2.16 -9.85 -6.59
C LEU A 22 -1.85 -9.13 -5.28
N TYR A 23 -1.39 -9.88 -4.27
CA TYR A 23 -1.04 -9.33 -2.96
C TYR A 23 0.21 -8.45 -3.03
N TYR A 24 1.19 -8.82 -3.84
CA TYR A 24 2.37 -7.98 -4.08
C TYR A 24 1.98 -6.65 -4.73
N HIS A 25 1.19 -6.70 -5.80
CA HIS A 25 0.77 -5.50 -6.50
C HIS A 25 -0.09 -4.59 -5.60
N ASN A 26 -1.10 -5.14 -4.91
CA ASN A 26 -1.98 -4.34 -4.08
C ASN A 26 -1.26 -3.78 -2.83
N ASN A 27 -0.57 -4.64 -2.08
CA ASN A 27 -0.05 -4.25 -0.77
C ASN A 27 1.32 -3.58 -0.86
N ILE A 28 2.21 -4.04 -1.75
CA ILE A 28 3.57 -3.52 -1.84
C ILE A 28 3.63 -2.37 -2.84
N VAL A 29 3.27 -2.61 -4.10
CA VAL A 29 3.32 -1.56 -5.15
C VAL A 29 2.36 -0.41 -4.80
N GLY A 30 1.15 -0.73 -4.32
CA GLY A 30 0.20 0.28 -3.83
C GLY A 30 0.75 1.16 -2.71
N THR A 31 1.46 0.57 -1.74
CA THR A 31 2.12 1.33 -0.65
C THR A 31 3.23 2.22 -1.17
N LEU A 32 4.07 1.72 -2.10
CA LEU A 32 5.16 2.50 -2.69
C LEU A 32 4.63 3.72 -3.47
N ASN A 33 3.56 3.51 -4.26
CA ASN A 33 2.91 4.60 -4.97
C ASN A 33 2.37 5.66 -4.00
N LEU A 34 1.76 5.23 -2.88
CA LEU A 34 1.28 6.17 -1.86
C LEU A 34 2.43 7.00 -1.28
N PHE A 35 3.56 6.38 -0.95
CA PHE A 35 4.73 7.10 -0.44
C PHE A 35 5.31 8.09 -1.45
N GLU A 36 5.39 7.73 -2.73
CA GLU A 36 5.80 8.64 -3.80
C GLU A 36 4.90 9.89 -3.84
N PHE A 37 3.59 9.71 -3.73
CA PHE A 37 2.66 10.85 -3.70
C PHE A 37 2.72 11.64 -2.39
N MET A 38 2.90 10.99 -1.24
CA MET A 38 3.09 11.67 0.03
C MET A 38 4.32 12.58 -0.02
N GLU A 39 5.43 12.09 -0.58
CA GLU A 39 6.64 12.89 -0.81
C GLU A 39 6.37 14.05 -1.76
N LYS A 40 5.77 13.79 -2.93
CA LYS A 40 5.43 14.80 -3.94
C LYS A 40 4.58 15.95 -3.39
N TYR A 41 3.68 15.67 -2.46
CA TYR A 41 2.77 16.67 -1.87
C TYR A 41 3.23 17.15 -0.48
N GLY A 42 4.43 16.78 -0.04
CA GLY A 42 4.99 17.23 1.24
C GLY A 42 4.27 16.72 2.48
N CYS A 43 3.56 15.59 2.38
CA CYS A 43 2.94 14.91 3.52
C CYS A 43 4.01 14.12 4.29
N LYS A 44 4.26 14.50 5.54
CA LYS A 44 5.37 13.96 6.35
C LYS A 44 4.94 12.96 7.42
N LYS A 45 3.64 12.72 7.58
CA LYS A 45 3.08 11.84 8.60
C LYS A 45 1.99 10.96 7.99
#